data_AF-A0A849T6S0-F1
#
_entry.id   AF-A0A849T6S0-F1
#
_cell.length_a   1.000
_cell.length_b   1.000
_cell.length_c   1.000
_cell.angle_alpha   90.00
_cell.angle_beta   90.00
_cell.angle_gamma   90.00
#
_symmetry.space_group_name_H-M   'P 1'
#
loop_
_entity.id
_entity.type
_entity.pdbx_description
1 polymer ?
#
loop_
_entity_poly.entity_id
_entity_poly.type
_entity_poly.pdbx_seq_one_letter_code
_entity_poly.pdbx_strand_id
1 'polypeptide(L)'
;MRFMIAFLGFLPLQVFAGADCPAYPKAEWASKDTLQQTLKEEGYTIKKFKVEGNCYEIYGYNKQGKAVEIYFNTKTLAVIKAEIEE
;
A
#
# COMPACT_ATOMS: atom_id res chain seq x y z
N MET A 1 -39.94 -21.17 30.11
CA MET A 1 -38.62 -21.16 29.43
C MET A 1 -38.25 -19.69 29.18
N ARG A 2 -37.32 -19.12 29.94
CA ARG A 2 -36.89 -17.71 29.81
C ARG A 2 -35.98 -17.58 28.58
N PHE A 3 -36.40 -16.80 27.58
CA PHE A 3 -35.53 -16.38 26.48
C PHE A 3 -34.53 -15.35 27.01
N MET A 4 -33.30 -15.78 27.30
CA MET A 4 -32.17 -14.87 27.46
C MET A 4 -31.53 -14.70 26.08
N ILE A 5 -31.84 -13.60 25.40
CA ILE A 5 -31.10 -13.17 24.20
C ILE A 5 -29.83 -12.49 24.71
N ALA A 6 -28.72 -13.24 24.69
CA ALA A 6 -27.40 -12.71 24.99
C ALA A 6 -26.91 -11.88 23.79
N PHE A 7 -26.68 -10.59 24.04
CA PHE A 7 -26.09 -9.65 23.09
C PHE A 7 -24.61 -10.04 22.89
N LEU A 8 -24.27 -10.72 21.80
CA LEU A 8 -22.87 -10.93 21.41
C LEU A 8 -22.29 -9.60 20.94
N GLY A 9 -21.35 -9.06 21.72
CA GLY A 9 -20.58 -7.87 21.35
C GLY A 9 -19.69 -8.17 20.14
N PHE A 10 -19.92 -7.44 19.05
CA PHE A 10 -19.06 -7.46 17.86
C PHE A 10 -17.83 -6.60 18.15
N LEU A 11 -16.67 -7.22 18.36
CA LEU A 11 -15.39 -6.51 18.43
C LEU A 11 -14.96 -6.16 17.00
N PRO A 12 -14.79 -4.88 16.65
CA PRO A 12 -14.26 -4.51 15.34
C PRO A 12 -12.80 -4.94 15.27
N LEU A 13 -12.50 -5.92 14.41
CA LEU A 13 -11.13 -6.23 14.01
C LEU A 13 -10.62 -5.03 13.21
N GLN A 14 -9.64 -4.31 13.76
CA GLN A 14 -8.97 -3.25 13.02
C GLN A 14 -8.06 -3.90 11.97
N VAL A 15 -8.54 -3.95 10.73
CA VAL A 15 -7.71 -4.29 9.57
C VAL A 15 -6.81 -3.10 9.28
N PHE A 16 -5.51 -3.27 9.48
CA PHE A 16 -4.52 -2.31 9.00
C PHE A 16 -4.40 -2.44 7.48
N ALA A 17 -4.64 -1.35 6.76
CA ALA A 17 -4.61 -1.32 5.29
C ALA A 17 -3.19 -1.39 4.68
N GLY A 18 -2.13 -1.34 5.51
CA GLY A 18 -0.74 -1.29 5.03
C GLY A 18 -0.13 -2.64 4.63
N ALA A 19 1.06 -2.57 4.01
CA ALA A 19 1.89 -3.74 3.70
C ALA A 19 3.03 -3.96 4.72
N ASP A 20 3.41 -5.21 4.95
CA ASP A 20 4.57 -5.56 5.78
C ASP A 20 5.87 -5.41 4.95
N CYS A 21 6.51 -4.24 5.06
CA CYS A 21 7.75 -3.93 4.34
C CYS A 21 8.99 -4.13 5.23
N PRO A 22 10.06 -4.75 4.70
CA PRO A 22 11.32 -4.87 5.41
C PRO A 22 11.91 -3.49 5.79
N ALA A 23 12.49 -3.42 6.99
CA ALA A 23 13.16 -2.21 7.48
C ALA A 23 14.62 -2.15 7.00
N TYR A 24 15.05 -0.99 6.51
CA TYR A 24 16.43 -0.71 6.14
C TYR A 24 16.88 0.65 6.69
N PRO A 25 18.18 0.86 6.97
CA PRO A 25 18.71 2.20 7.22
C PRO A 25 18.35 3.14 6.07
N LYS A 26 17.97 4.38 6.37
CA LYS A 26 17.54 5.35 5.34
C LYS A 26 18.59 5.60 4.24
N ALA A 27 19.88 5.44 4.56
CA ALA A 27 20.96 5.57 3.58
C ALA A 27 20.95 4.46 2.50
N GLU A 28 20.26 3.34 2.75
CA GLU A 28 20.09 2.25 1.80
C GLU A 28 18.80 2.35 0.99
N TRP A 29 17.97 3.37 1.25
CA TRP A 29 16.72 3.55 0.51
C TRP A 29 17.04 4.05 -0.89
N ALA A 30 16.46 3.41 -1.89
CA ALA A 30 16.47 3.87 -3.26
C ALA A 30 15.76 5.22 -3.38
N SER A 31 16.09 5.99 -4.43
CA SER A 31 15.48 7.31 -4.63
C SER A 31 13.98 7.18 -4.93
N LYS A 32 13.19 8.05 -4.28
CA LYS A 32 11.76 8.22 -4.57
C LYS A 32 11.54 8.66 -6.02
N ASP A 33 12.38 9.56 -6.51
CA ASP A 33 12.28 10.09 -7.88
C ASP A 33 12.50 8.98 -8.90
N THR A 34 13.42 8.05 -8.65
CA THR A 34 13.65 6.88 -9.51
C THR A 34 12.38 6.05 -9.64
N LEU A 35 11.74 5.69 -8.51
CA LEU A 35 10.49 4.94 -8.56
C LEU A 35 9.39 5.70 -9.31
N GLN A 36 9.22 7.00 -9.00
CA GLN A 36 8.19 7.81 -9.63
C GLN A 36 8.41 7.96 -11.14
N GLN A 37 9.65 8.08 -11.58
CA GLN A 37 9.99 8.16 -12.99
C GLN A 37 9.74 6.84 -13.71
N THR A 38 10.23 5.71 -13.16
CA THR A 38 10.01 4.37 -13.73
C THR A 38 8.52 4.07 -13.89
N LEU A 39 7.71 4.34 -12.86
CA LEU A 39 6.26 4.13 -12.96
C LEU A 39 5.61 4.99 -14.05
N LYS A 40 6.01 6.25 -14.20
CA LYS A 40 5.52 7.12 -15.28
C LYS A 40 5.91 6.57 -16.67
N GLU A 41 7.15 6.12 -16.82
CA GLU A 41 7.65 5.51 -18.06
C GLU A 41 6.92 4.21 -18.40
N GLU A 42 6.51 3.43 -17.39
CA GLU A 42 5.67 2.24 -17.55
C GLU A 42 4.18 2.54 -17.81
N GLY A 43 3.79 3.82 -17.85
CA GLY A 43 2.44 4.27 -18.17
C GLY A 43 1.51 4.42 -16.96
N TYR A 44 2.05 4.45 -15.74
CA TYR A 44 1.26 4.76 -14.54
C TYR A 44 1.08 6.28 -14.37
N THR A 45 -0.06 6.66 -13.83
CA THR A 45 -0.31 8.02 -13.32
C THR A 45 -0.26 8.01 -11.81
N ILE A 46 0.75 8.64 -11.22
CA ILE A 46 0.87 8.75 -9.75
C ILE A 46 0.05 9.94 -9.27
N LYS A 47 -0.94 9.70 -8.41
CA LYS A 47 -1.76 10.74 -7.76
C LYS A 47 -1.24 11.10 -6.38
N LYS A 48 -0.72 10.12 -5.66
CA LYS A 48 -0.15 10.30 -4.32
C LYS A 48 1.03 9.37 -4.14
N PHE A 49 2.06 9.86 -3.47
CA PHE A 49 3.21 9.07 -3.04
C PHE A 49 3.37 9.27 -1.54
N LYS A 50 3.44 8.19 -0.78
CA LYS A 50 3.68 8.20 0.67
C LYS A 50 4.87 7.32 1.03
N VAL A 51 5.36 7.55 2.24
CA VAL A 51 6.15 6.55 2.97
C VAL A 51 5.26 6.08 4.11
N GLU A 52 4.80 4.84 4.05
CA GLU A 52 3.93 4.24 5.07
C GLU A 52 4.71 3.07 5.71
N GLY A 53 5.00 3.17 7.01
CA GLY A 53 5.95 2.27 7.66
C GLY A 53 7.32 2.28 6.98
N ASN A 54 7.74 1.14 6.43
CA ASN A 54 8.98 0.99 5.67
C ASN A 54 8.76 0.82 4.16
N CYS A 55 7.57 1.14 3.66
CA CYS A 55 7.21 1.06 2.25
C CYS A 55 7.30 2.42 1.57
N TYR A 56 7.56 2.41 0.27
CA TYR A 56 7.01 3.44 -0.61
C TYR A 56 5.63 3.00 -1.07
N GLU A 57 4.66 3.89 -0.98
CA GLU A 57 3.28 3.61 -1.33
C GLU A 57 2.82 4.62 -2.36
N ILE A 58 2.19 4.16 -3.44
CA ILE A 58 1.56 5.03 -4.43
C ILE A 58 0.06 4.76 -4.50
N TYR A 59 -0.69 5.83 -4.71
CA TYR A 59 -2.03 5.76 -5.28
C TYR A 59 -2.01 6.38 -6.65
N GLY A 60 -2.73 5.79 -7.58
CA GLY A 60 -2.70 6.26 -8.94
C GLY A 60 -3.59 5.47 -9.87
N TYR A 61 -3.26 5.53 -11.16
CA TYR A 61 -3.85 4.69 -12.18
C TYR A 61 -2.75 3.89 -12.87
N ASN A 62 -3.01 2.61 -13.13
CA ASN A 62 -2.13 1.80 -13.95
C ASN A 62 -2.30 2.13 -15.44
N LYS A 63 -1.48 1.50 -16.30
CA LYS A 63 -1.53 1.68 -17.76
C LYS A 63 -2.87 1.33 -18.42
N GLN A 64 -3.76 0.63 -17.72
CA GLN A 64 -5.11 0.28 -18.19
C GLN A 64 -6.16 1.29 -17.70
N GLY A 65 -5.75 2.34 -16.99
CA GLY A 65 -6.65 3.33 -16.40
C GLY A 65 -7.38 2.85 -15.14
N LYS A 66 -6.97 1.74 -14.53
CA LYS A 66 -7.56 1.26 -13.27
C LYS A 66 -6.89 1.94 -12.08
N ALA A 67 -7.68 2.35 -11.09
CA ALA A 67 -7.16 2.89 -9.84
C ALA A 67 -6.39 1.81 -9.08
N VAL A 68 -5.24 2.16 -8.50
CA VAL A 68 -4.36 1.23 -7.81
C VAL A 68 -3.75 1.83 -6.55
N GLU A 69 -3.54 0.99 -5.56
CA GLU A 69 -2.64 1.20 -4.42
C GLU A 69 -1.50 0.18 -4.49
N ILE A 70 -0.25 0.65 -4.51
CA ILE A 70 0.92 -0.23 -4.65
C ILE A 70 2.00 0.14 -3.64
N TYR A 71 2.47 -0.86 -2.91
CA TYR A 71 3.54 -0.79 -1.94
C TYR A 71 4.82 -1.38 -2.52
N PHE A 72 5.93 -0.69 -2.35
CA PHE A 72 7.24 -1.06 -2.85
C PHE A 72 8.26 -1.14 -1.72
N ASN A 73 9.20 -2.07 -1.87
CA ASN A 73 10.38 -2.16 -1.04
C ASN A 73 11.24 -0.90 -1.20
N THR A 74 11.60 -0.26 -0.09
CA THR A 74 12.35 1.01 -0.10
C THR A 74 13.79 0.88 -0.59
N LYS A 75 14.40 -0.31 -0.52
CA LYS A 75 15.77 -0.56 -0.99
C LYS A 75 15.82 -1.03 -2.44
N THR A 76 14.93 -1.94 -2.83
CA THR A 76 14.99 -2.61 -4.14
C THR A 76 13.97 -2.09 -5.16
N LEU A 77 13.00 -1.28 -4.71
CA LEU A 77 11.84 -0.84 -5.49
C LEU A 77 10.96 -1.99 -6.03
N ALA A 78 11.14 -3.21 -5.51
CA ALA A 78 10.28 -4.34 -5.85
C ALA A 78 8.87 -4.16 -5.26
N VAL A 79 7.84 -4.58 -5.99
CA VAL A 79 6.46 -4.59 -5.51
C VAL A 79 6.34 -5.57 -4.34
N ILE A 80 5.83 -5.08 -3.21
CA ILE A 80 5.48 -5.88 -2.02
C ILE A 80 4.01 -6.27 -2.07
N LYS A 81 3.14 -5.31 -2.41
CA LYS A 81 1.69 -5.49 -2.47
C LYS A 81 1.14 -4.56 -3.55
N ALA A 82 0.18 -5.02 -4.34
CA ALA A 82 -0.51 -4.21 -5.35
C ALA A 82 -1.99 -4.58 -5.36
N GLU A 83 -2.86 -3.58 -5.26
CA GLU A 83 -4.31 -3.73 -5.26
C GLU A 83 -4.92 -2.83 -6.34
N ILE A 84 -6.01 -3.31 -6.95
CA ILE A 84 -6.89 -2.47 -7.73
C ILE A 84 -7.90 -1.89 -6.74
N GLU A 85 -7.98 -0.57 -6.66
CA GLU A 85 -8.99 0.11 -5.85
C GLU A 85 -10.37 -0.08 -6.52
N GLU A 86 -11.37 -0.51 -5.73
CA GLU A 86 -12.76 -0.72 -6.18
C GLU A 86 -13.56 0.60 -6.27
#